data_AF-A0A1V8U9C7-F1
#
_entry.id   AF-A0A1V8U9C7-F1
#
_cell.length_a   1.000
_cell.length_b   1.000
_cell.length_c   1.000
_cell.angle_alpha   90.00
_cell.angle_beta   90.00
_cell.angle_gamma   90.00
#
_symmetry.space_group_name_H-M   'P 1'
#
loop_
_entity.id
_entity.type
_entity.pdbx_description
1 polymer ?
#
loop_
_entity_poly.entity_id
_entity_poly.type
_entity_poly.pdbx_seq_one_letter_code
_entity_poly.pdbx_strand_id
1 'polypeptide(L)'
;MLWSKWAYKLMLPVSWTTEGLTTIADLALIDPKVRVSASYIWPTTWTKAQLYNLQMQKTVTSHHLPWTYYGPGPGQPWPHFPPTWPLPPWRQTNGFLNDYYDDEGWWALAWIAVYDVTGNRQYLETAESIFDDMAKSFDTTPCGGIWWDKAHTYVNAIANELFLDVAAHLANRAGGAKRQYYLDWTERQWEWFEGSGMINSDHTINDGLTGDCENNDGTVWSYNQGIILGGLTELGKATGKKSYIITAKKIADAAIAALTDAMVYSMMLANRTVEQTEANSRADFLFDNANSILTSDRNTANQLSLIWSGPFEAPANASKHSSALDAIVAALSV
;
A
#
# COMPACT_ATOMS: atom_id res chain seq x y z
N MET A 1 29.13 4.84 -1.09
CA MET A 1 29.63 4.83 0.31
C MET A 1 29.13 6.02 1.17
N LEU A 2 28.36 6.97 0.62
CA LEU A 2 27.78 8.13 1.36
C LEU A 2 26.37 7.90 1.95
N TRP A 3 25.70 6.78 1.66
CA TRP A 3 24.26 6.60 1.92
C TRP A 3 23.90 6.09 3.33
N SER A 4 24.77 5.32 3.99
CA SER A 4 24.39 4.55 5.19
C SER A 4 24.13 5.36 6.47
N LYS A 5 24.60 6.62 6.55
CA LYS A 5 24.30 7.51 7.69
C LYS A 5 23.03 8.34 7.49
N TRP A 6 22.51 8.41 6.24
CA TRP A 6 21.36 9.24 5.89
C TRP A 6 20.06 8.44 5.86
N ALA A 7 20.08 7.20 5.35
CA ALA A 7 18.91 6.34 5.27
C ALA A 7 18.22 6.15 6.63
N TYR A 8 19.00 5.89 7.70
CA TYR A 8 18.45 5.74 9.04
C TYR A 8 17.74 7.00 9.55
N LYS A 9 18.28 8.20 9.32
CA LYS A 9 17.65 9.46 9.75
C LYS A 9 16.35 9.76 9.01
N LEU A 10 16.27 9.38 7.74
CA LEU A 10 15.06 9.47 6.92
C LEU A 10 13.99 8.45 7.35
N MET A 11 14.37 7.32 7.94
CA MET A 11 13.41 6.26 8.29
C MET A 11 12.73 6.44 9.66
N LEU A 12 13.33 7.21 10.56
CA LEU A 12 12.80 7.44 11.92
C LEU A 12 11.36 8.00 11.97
N PRO A 13 10.92 8.91 11.07
CA PRO A 13 9.56 9.45 11.10
C PRO A 13 8.47 8.45 10.65
N VAL A 14 8.84 7.37 9.95
CA VAL A 14 7.88 6.46 9.28
C VAL A 14 7.87 5.05 9.84
N SER A 15 8.81 4.70 10.72
CA SER A 15 9.08 3.34 11.21
C SER A 15 7.92 2.61 11.91
N TRP A 16 6.81 3.30 12.14
CA TRP A 16 5.64 2.80 12.87
C TRP A 16 4.38 2.69 12.00
N THR A 17 4.45 3.09 10.74
CA THR A 17 3.35 2.97 9.76
C THR A 17 3.51 1.70 8.92
N THR A 18 2.43 1.15 8.39
CA THR A 18 2.47 0.00 7.48
C THR A 18 3.34 0.30 6.26
N GLU A 19 3.09 1.40 5.56
CA GLU A 19 3.90 1.88 4.43
C GLU A 19 5.38 1.99 4.81
N GLY A 20 5.70 2.66 5.92
CA GLY A 20 7.08 2.81 6.36
C GLY A 20 7.77 1.48 6.71
N LEU A 21 7.04 0.47 7.19
CA LEU A 21 7.60 -0.87 7.38
C LEU A 21 7.96 -1.53 6.04
N THR A 22 7.09 -1.41 5.05
CA THR A 22 7.31 -1.91 3.69
C THR A 22 8.52 -1.20 3.06
N THR A 23 8.58 0.13 3.10
CA THR A 23 9.73 0.93 2.62
C THR A 23 11.05 0.48 3.26
N ILE A 24 11.04 0.28 4.58
CA ILE A 24 12.22 -0.14 5.34
C ILE A 24 12.63 -1.57 4.95
N ALA A 25 11.66 -2.46 4.76
CA ALA A 25 11.91 -3.83 4.34
C ALA A 25 12.52 -3.86 2.92
N ASP A 26 11.93 -3.13 1.97
CA ASP A 26 12.40 -3.05 0.59
C ASP A 26 13.81 -2.46 0.52
N LEU A 27 14.09 -1.38 1.24
CA LEU A 27 15.44 -0.85 1.30
C LEU A 27 16.41 -1.80 1.99
N ALA A 28 15.98 -2.58 2.98
CA ALA A 28 16.81 -3.59 3.63
C ALA A 28 17.19 -4.77 2.72
N LEU A 29 16.39 -5.04 1.67
CA LEU A 29 16.76 -5.98 0.61
C LEU A 29 17.84 -5.43 -0.33
N ILE A 30 17.90 -4.10 -0.50
CA ILE A 30 18.88 -3.41 -1.36
C ILE A 30 20.19 -3.10 -0.61
N ASP A 31 20.10 -2.55 0.61
CA ASP A 31 21.24 -2.20 1.46
C ASP A 31 21.25 -3.02 2.77
N PRO A 32 22.15 -4.02 2.90
CA PRO A 32 22.28 -4.84 4.11
C PRO A 32 22.53 -4.04 5.41
N LYS A 33 23.03 -2.80 5.33
CA LYS A 33 23.23 -1.95 6.52
C LYS A 33 21.90 -1.45 7.10
N VAL A 34 20.88 -1.29 6.26
CA VAL A 34 19.54 -0.92 6.70
C VAL A 34 18.93 -2.09 7.47
N ARG A 35 19.11 -3.33 7.00
CA ARG A 35 18.68 -4.54 7.72
C ARG A 35 19.20 -4.58 9.17
N VAL A 36 20.48 -4.26 9.38
CA VAL A 36 21.08 -4.21 10.72
C VAL A 36 20.45 -3.09 11.55
N SER A 37 20.34 -1.89 10.95
CA SER A 37 19.86 -0.69 11.65
C SER A 37 18.36 -0.75 11.97
N ALA A 38 17.56 -1.48 11.19
CA ALA A 38 16.12 -1.63 11.34
C ALA A 38 15.71 -2.90 12.09
N SER A 39 16.65 -3.76 12.47
CA SER A 39 16.37 -5.07 13.07
C SER A 39 15.53 -5.01 14.37
N TYR A 40 15.56 -3.89 15.10
CA TYR A 40 14.74 -3.67 16.29
C TYR A 40 13.33 -3.13 15.96
N ILE A 41 13.14 -2.50 14.80
CA ILE A 41 11.89 -1.84 14.41
C ILE A 41 10.80 -2.90 14.26
N TRP A 42 11.02 -3.93 13.44
CA TRP A 42 10.00 -4.95 13.16
C TRP A 42 9.45 -5.69 14.39
N PRO A 43 10.28 -6.26 15.30
CA PRO A 43 9.73 -6.94 16.48
C PRO A 43 9.07 -5.96 17.47
N THR A 44 9.56 -4.73 17.56
CA THR A 44 8.93 -3.69 18.39
C THR A 44 7.57 -3.30 17.83
N THR A 45 7.49 -3.03 16.53
CA THR A 45 6.25 -2.69 15.84
C THR A 45 5.25 -3.85 15.91
N TRP A 46 5.71 -5.09 15.70
CA TRP A 46 4.85 -6.26 15.84
C TRP A 46 4.22 -6.32 17.23
N THR A 47 5.01 -6.11 18.29
CA THR A 47 4.53 -6.14 19.68
C THR A 47 3.64 -4.95 20.04
N LYS A 48 3.97 -3.74 19.56
CA LYS A 48 3.31 -2.50 20.01
C LYS A 48 2.11 -2.12 19.18
N ALA A 49 2.17 -2.28 17.85
CA ALA A 49 1.09 -1.85 16.96
C ALA A 49 -0.18 -2.69 17.14
N GLN A 50 -0.04 -3.99 17.45
CA GLN A 50 -1.19 -4.87 17.70
C GLN A 50 -2.02 -4.48 18.95
N LEU A 51 -1.42 -3.73 19.87
CA LEU A 51 -2.07 -3.23 21.09
C LEU A 51 -2.68 -1.85 20.92
N TYR A 52 -2.50 -1.25 19.74
CA TYR A 52 -2.88 0.13 19.51
C TYR A 52 -4.37 0.23 19.18
N ASN A 53 -5.14 0.69 20.17
CA ASN A 53 -6.56 0.98 20.03
C ASN A 53 -6.73 2.45 19.65
N LEU A 54 -7.41 2.69 18.53
CA LEU A 54 -7.67 4.03 18.01
C LEU A 54 -9.16 4.35 18.06
N GLN A 55 -9.48 5.50 18.66
CA GLN A 55 -10.72 6.22 18.39
C GLN A 55 -10.46 7.07 17.15
N MET A 56 -10.72 6.56 15.94
CA MET A 56 -10.40 7.26 14.69
C MET A 56 -11.54 7.24 13.68
N GLN A 57 -11.53 8.23 12.78
CA GLN A 57 -12.43 8.31 11.63
C GLN A 57 -11.68 8.88 10.43
N LYS A 58 -11.80 8.20 9.28
CA LYS A 58 -11.30 8.68 7.99
C LYS A 58 -12.37 9.54 7.31
N THR A 59 -11.96 10.63 6.69
CA THR A 59 -12.79 11.50 5.86
C THR A 59 -12.03 11.87 4.61
N VAL A 60 -12.73 12.14 3.50
CA VAL A 60 -12.10 12.66 2.28
C VAL A 60 -12.34 14.16 2.24
N THR A 61 -11.26 14.94 2.12
CA THR A 61 -11.36 16.40 2.00
C THR A 61 -11.83 16.82 0.61
N SER A 62 -12.19 18.10 0.45
CA SER A 62 -12.59 18.68 -0.85
C SER A 62 -11.53 18.58 -1.95
N HIS A 63 -10.28 18.34 -1.59
CA HIS A 63 -9.16 18.12 -2.53
C HIS A 63 -8.91 16.64 -2.81
N HIS A 64 -9.84 15.77 -2.42
CA HIS A 64 -9.65 14.32 -2.52
C HIS A 64 -8.36 13.94 -1.77
N LEU A 65 -8.17 14.42 -0.54
CA LEU A 65 -7.10 13.91 0.32
C LEU A 65 -7.75 13.18 1.49
N PRO A 66 -7.38 11.92 1.76
CA PRO A 66 -7.83 11.24 2.96
C PRO A 66 -7.27 11.97 4.19
N TRP A 67 -8.13 12.17 5.18
CA TRP A 67 -7.82 12.86 6.42
C TRP A 67 -8.37 12.06 7.59
N THR A 68 -7.47 11.63 8.46
CA THR A 68 -7.81 10.82 9.64
C THR A 68 -7.85 11.73 10.86
N TYR A 69 -8.99 11.75 11.54
CA TYR A 69 -9.15 12.38 12.85
C TYR A 69 -8.99 11.34 13.94
N TYR A 70 -8.36 11.73 15.05
CA TYR A 70 -8.12 10.89 16.21
C TYR A 70 -8.82 11.44 17.45
N GLY A 71 -9.20 10.53 18.35
CA GLY A 71 -9.82 10.85 19.62
C GLY A 71 -8.94 11.79 20.46
N PRO A 72 -9.54 12.68 21.27
CA PRO A 72 -8.77 13.44 22.24
C PRO A 72 -8.31 12.46 23.34
N GLY A 73 -7.01 12.22 23.46
CA GLY A 73 -6.48 11.32 24.48
C GLY A 73 -4.95 11.33 24.61
N PRO A 74 -4.40 10.95 25.77
CA PRO A 74 -2.95 10.84 25.95
C PRO A 74 -2.36 9.84 24.94
N GLY A 75 -1.41 10.30 24.12
CA GLY A 75 -0.75 9.46 23.11
C GLY A 75 -1.52 9.27 21.80
N GLN A 76 -2.64 9.97 21.60
CA GLN A 76 -3.34 9.99 20.32
C GLN A 76 -2.68 10.98 19.35
N PRO A 77 -2.53 10.66 18.05
CA PRO A 77 -1.91 11.54 17.07
C PRO A 77 -2.80 12.76 16.77
N TRP A 78 -2.20 13.85 16.30
CA TRP A 78 -2.94 14.95 15.68
C TRP A 78 -3.20 14.61 14.20
N PRO A 79 -4.33 15.00 13.59
CA PRO A 79 -5.39 15.90 14.08
C PRO A 79 -6.44 15.25 14.95
N HIS A 80 -6.88 15.98 15.99
CA HIS A 80 -7.99 15.55 16.83
C HIS A 80 -9.35 15.91 16.21
N PHE A 81 -10.39 15.15 16.57
CA PHE A 81 -11.77 15.48 16.19
C PHE A 81 -12.14 16.93 16.54
N PRO A 82 -12.87 17.64 15.66
CA PRO A 82 -13.51 18.89 16.02
C PRO A 82 -14.37 18.70 17.27
N PRO A 83 -14.39 19.67 18.22
CA PRO A 83 -15.15 19.52 19.47
C PRO A 83 -16.65 19.27 19.28
N THR A 84 -17.20 19.62 18.12
CA THR A 84 -18.61 19.46 17.76
C THR A 84 -18.94 18.11 17.13
N TRP A 85 -17.95 17.30 16.76
CA TRP A 85 -18.17 15.99 16.17
C TRP A 85 -18.38 14.93 17.25
N PRO A 86 -19.33 14.00 17.07
CA PRO A 86 -19.42 12.85 17.96
C PRO A 86 -18.14 12.04 17.85
N LEU A 87 -17.55 11.69 19.00
CA LEU A 87 -16.39 10.81 19.01
C LEU A 87 -16.83 9.38 18.68
N PRO A 88 -16.17 8.67 17.74
CA PRO A 88 -16.47 7.28 17.48
C PRO A 88 -16.15 6.41 18.71
N PRO A 89 -16.68 5.19 18.83
CA PRO A 89 -16.25 4.28 19.88
C PRO A 89 -14.76 3.93 19.72
N TRP A 90 -14.12 3.53 20.82
CA TRP A 90 -12.80 2.92 20.78
C TRP A 90 -12.85 1.61 20.00
N ARG A 91 -11.95 1.42 19.04
CA ARG A 91 -11.87 0.18 18.25
C ARG A 91 -10.86 -0.78 18.88
N GLN A 92 -11.37 -1.80 19.56
CA GLN A 92 -10.53 -2.83 20.15
C GLN A 92 -9.95 -3.71 19.03
N THR A 93 -8.65 -3.60 18.79
CA THR A 93 -7.94 -4.50 17.88
C THR A 93 -7.81 -5.88 18.50
N ASN A 94 -7.89 -6.92 17.68
CA ASN A 94 -7.48 -8.27 18.05
C ASN A 94 -6.27 -8.64 17.19
N GLY A 95 -5.07 -8.41 17.71
CA GLY A 95 -3.87 -8.50 16.89
C GLY A 95 -3.83 -7.36 15.87
N PHE A 96 -3.74 -7.71 14.58
CA PHE A 96 -3.73 -6.78 13.45
C PHE A 96 -5.08 -6.69 12.72
N LEU A 97 -6.13 -7.30 13.29
CA LEU A 97 -7.49 -7.16 12.78
C LEU A 97 -8.11 -5.84 13.23
N ASN A 98 -8.83 -5.20 12.33
CA ASN A 98 -9.51 -3.93 12.54
C ASN A 98 -10.89 -3.96 11.85
N ASP A 99 -11.68 -2.91 12.01
CA ASP A 99 -13.00 -2.80 11.40
C ASP A 99 -12.97 -2.48 9.89
N TYR A 100 -11.79 -2.33 9.31
CA TYR A 100 -11.55 -1.97 7.91
C TYR A 100 -10.64 -3.02 7.26
N TYR A 101 -11.11 -3.64 6.18
CA TYR A 101 -10.37 -4.71 5.48
C TYR A 101 -9.18 -4.17 4.69
N ASP A 102 -9.21 -2.92 4.23
CA ASP A 102 -8.05 -2.26 3.63
C ASP A 102 -6.92 -2.08 4.66
N ASP A 103 -7.24 -1.60 5.87
CA ASP A 103 -6.26 -1.47 6.97
C ASP A 103 -5.59 -2.81 7.30
N GLU A 104 -6.38 -3.89 7.30
CA GLU A 104 -5.89 -5.26 7.44
C GLU A 104 -4.93 -5.65 6.31
N GLY A 105 -5.33 -5.44 5.05
CA GLY A 105 -4.51 -5.73 3.88
C GLY A 105 -3.15 -5.02 3.90
N TRP A 106 -3.12 -3.74 4.30
CA TRP A 106 -1.87 -2.99 4.47
C TRP A 106 -0.92 -3.62 5.49
N TRP A 107 -1.45 -4.11 6.62
CA TRP A 107 -0.64 -4.83 7.61
C TRP A 107 -0.13 -6.15 7.08
N ALA A 108 -0.96 -6.90 6.34
CA ALA A 108 -0.55 -8.16 5.74
C ALA A 108 0.62 -7.98 4.77
N LEU A 109 0.56 -7.00 3.85
CA LEU A 109 1.66 -6.70 2.93
C LEU A 109 2.93 -6.27 3.67
N ALA A 110 2.81 -5.41 4.68
CA ALA A 110 3.94 -5.01 5.51
C ALA A 110 4.62 -6.22 6.18
N TRP A 111 3.85 -7.15 6.75
CA TRP A 111 4.40 -8.34 7.39
C TRP A 111 5.00 -9.34 6.39
N ILE A 112 4.46 -9.43 5.18
CA ILE A 112 5.06 -10.21 4.09
C ILE A 112 6.42 -9.60 3.69
N ALA A 113 6.51 -8.29 3.51
CA ALA A 113 7.77 -7.62 3.20
C ALA A 113 8.83 -7.85 4.30
N VAL A 114 8.43 -7.75 5.57
CA VAL A 114 9.32 -8.05 6.71
C VAL A 114 9.74 -9.53 6.73
N TYR A 115 8.85 -10.46 6.39
CA TYR A 115 9.18 -11.87 6.24
C TYR A 115 10.25 -12.09 5.17
N ASP A 116 10.15 -11.43 4.02
CA ASP A 116 11.12 -11.56 2.92
C ASP A 116 12.53 -11.13 3.33
N VAL A 117 12.65 -10.16 4.23
CA VAL A 117 13.95 -9.72 4.77
C VAL A 117 14.47 -10.64 5.87
N THR A 118 13.59 -11.10 6.75
CA THR A 118 13.99 -11.73 8.01
C THR A 118 13.99 -13.26 7.96
N GLY A 119 13.13 -13.85 7.15
CA GLY A 119 12.81 -15.28 7.17
C GLY A 119 12.05 -15.73 8.43
N ASN A 120 11.64 -14.81 9.31
CA ASN A 120 10.92 -15.17 10.53
C ASN A 120 9.45 -15.45 10.22
N ARG A 121 9.06 -16.72 10.34
CA ARG A 121 7.71 -17.21 10.04
C ARG A 121 6.59 -16.50 10.81
N GLN A 122 6.87 -15.95 11.98
CA GLN A 122 5.87 -15.21 12.76
C GLN A 122 5.21 -14.07 11.95
N TYR A 123 5.98 -13.38 11.11
CA TYR A 123 5.45 -12.30 10.27
C TYR A 123 4.59 -12.85 9.13
N LEU A 124 5.03 -13.92 8.47
CA LEU A 124 4.22 -14.59 7.45
C LEU A 124 2.90 -15.11 8.06
N GLU A 125 2.97 -15.81 9.20
CA GLU A 125 1.80 -16.34 9.91
C GLU A 125 0.83 -15.23 10.36
N THR A 126 1.35 -14.04 10.67
CA THR A 126 0.52 -12.86 10.93
C THR A 126 -0.24 -12.43 9.67
N ALA A 127 0.42 -12.35 8.52
CA ALA A 127 -0.23 -12.03 7.25
C ALA A 127 -1.25 -13.11 6.82
N GLU A 128 -0.95 -14.39 7.04
CA GLU A 128 -1.89 -15.49 6.81
C GLU A 128 -3.16 -15.34 7.67
N SER A 129 -3.01 -15.01 8.96
CA SER A 129 -4.15 -14.79 9.86
C SER A 129 -5.01 -13.58 9.46
N ILE A 130 -4.40 -12.53 8.92
CA ILE A 130 -5.12 -11.36 8.42
C ILE A 130 -5.90 -11.75 7.15
N PHE A 131 -5.23 -12.44 6.22
CA PHE A 131 -5.85 -12.92 4.98
C PHE A 131 -7.05 -13.82 5.25
N ASP A 132 -6.94 -14.73 6.22
CA ASP A 132 -8.06 -15.60 6.63
C ASP A 132 -9.27 -14.80 7.14
N ASP A 133 -9.07 -13.59 7.68
CA ASP A 133 -10.19 -12.72 8.06
C ASP A 133 -10.79 -11.98 6.86
N MET A 134 -9.95 -11.44 5.97
CA MET A 134 -10.39 -10.82 4.71
C MET A 134 -11.20 -11.80 3.86
N ALA A 135 -10.75 -13.06 3.76
CA ALA A 135 -11.41 -14.11 2.99
C ALA A 135 -12.83 -14.43 3.49
N LYS A 136 -13.15 -14.21 4.78
CA LYS A 136 -14.51 -14.38 5.32
C LYS A 136 -15.49 -13.34 4.78
N SER A 137 -14.99 -12.18 4.33
CA SER A 137 -15.83 -11.16 3.70
C SER A 137 -16.22 -11.53 2.27
N PHE A 138 -15.45 -12.39 1.61
CA PHE A 138 -15.70 -12.76 0.23
C PHE A 138 -17.06 -13.48 0.11
N ASP A 139 -17.82 -13.18 -0.94
CA ASP A 139 -19.21 -13.65 -1.17
C ASP A 139 -20.26 -13.12 -0.17
N THR A 140 -19.91 -12.21 0.74
CA THR A 140 -20.88 -11.57 1.65
C THR A 140 -21.40 -10.23 1.14
N THR A 141 -20.86 -9.75 0.02
CA THR A 141 -21.28 -8.52 -0.65
C THR A 141 -22.40 -8.82 -1.68
N PRO A 142 -23.24 -7.84 -2.02
CA PRO A 142 -24.20 -7.98 -3.12
C PRO A 142 -23.53 -8.03 -4.51
N CYS A 143 -22.27 -7.60 -4.63
CA CYS A 143 -21.56 -7.42 -5.90
C CYS A 143 -20.44 -8.44 -6.16
N GLY A 144 -20.22 -9.39 -5.25
CA GLY A 144 -18.98 -10.16 -5.17
C GLY A 144 -17.80 -9.35 -4.62
N GLY A 145 -16.62 -9.96 -4.56
CA GLY A 145 -15.46 -9.36 -3.89
C GLY A 145 -15.67 -9.25 -2.38
N ILE A 146 -14.95 -8.32 -1.75
CA ILE A 146 -15.02 -8.05 -0.30
C ILE A 146 -15.55 -6.65 0.01
N TRP A 147 -16.10 -6.48 1.21
CA TRP A 147 -16.47 -5.18 1.76
C TRP A 147 -15.23 -4.37 2.09
N TRP A 148 -15.38 -3.04 2.09
CA TRP A 148 -14.37 -2.13 2.62
C TRP A 148 -14.25 -2.26 4.15
N ASP A 149 -15.37 -2.38 4.84
CA ASP A 149 -15.43 -2.39 6.30
C ASP A 149 -16.39 -3.47 6.84
N LYS A 150 -16.23 -3.84 8.12
CA LYS A 150 -17.08 -4.86 8.78
C LYS A 150 -18.54 -4.38 8.95
N ALA A 151 -18.80 -3.09 8.79
CA ALA A 151 -20.14 -2.51 8.78
C ALA A 151 -20.84 -2.65 7.42
N HIS A 152 -20.15 -3.19 6.40
CA HIS A 152 -20.68 -3.49 5.08
C HIS A 152 -21.23 -2.25 4.37
N THR A 153 -20.45 -1.16 4.39
CA THR A 153 -20.90 0.14 3.89
C THR A 153 -20.56 0.36 2.42
N TYR A 154 -19.52 -0.28 1.90
CA TYR A 154 -19.01 0.01 0.57
C TYR A 154 -18.18 -1.14 -0.02
N VAL A 155 -18.25 -1.35 -1.34
CA VAL A 155 -17.37 -2.26 -2.08
C VAL A 155 -16.45 -1.40 -2.95
N ASN A 156 -15.20 -1.24 -2.52
CA ASN A 156 -14.23 -0.37 -3.17
C ASN A 156 -13.04 -1.14 -3.75
N ALA A 157 -12.34 -0.49 -4.67
CA ALA A 157 -11.18 -1.06 -5.34
C ALA A 157 -10.11 -1.48 -4.33
N ILE A 158 -9.77 -0.61 -3.38
CA ILE A 158 -8.62 -0.84 -2.50
C ILE A 158 -8.70 -2.08 -1.61
N ALA A 159 -9.84 -2.33 -0.97
CA ALA A 159 -9.99 -3.53 -0.14
C ALA A 159 -9.81 -4.79 -1.01
N ASN A 160 -10.34 -4.73 -2.23
CA ASN A 160 -10.31 -5.83 -3.17
C ASN A 160 -8.95 -6.03 -3.86
N GLU A 161 -8.21 -4.96 -4.14
CA GLU A 161 -6.84 -4.99 -4.65
C GLU A 161 -5.89 -5.55 -3.59
N LEU A 162 -5.99 -5.09 -2.34
CA LEU A 162 -5.18 -5.61 -1.25
C LEU A 162 -5.48 -7.09 -0.97
N PHE A 163 -6.74 -7.50 -1.04
CA PHE A 163 -7.09 -8.92 -0.91
C PHE A 163 -6.42 -9.78 -1.98
N LEU A 164 -6.45 -9.31 -3.23
CA LEU A 164 -5.77 -9.96 -4.35
C LEU A 164 -4.26 -10.02 -4.14
N ASP A 165 -3.66 -8.89 -3.78
CA ASP A 165 -2.22 -8.70 -3.63
C ASP A 165 -1.66 -9.57 -2.51
N VAL A 166 -2.30 -9.55 -1.34
CA VAL A 166 -1.95 -10.42 -0.22
C VAL A 166 -2.04 -11.90 -0.61
N ALA A 167 -3.12 -12.33 -1.27
CA ALA A 167 -3.24 -13.72 -1.74
C ALA A 167 -2.10 -14.09 -2.70
N ALA A 168 -1.79 -13.22 -3.67
CA ALA A 168 -0.73 -13.46 -4.65
C ALA A 168 0.66 -13.58 -3.98
N HIS A 169 0.95 -12.67 -3.05
CA HIS A 169 2.18 -12.72 -2.26
C HIS A 169 2.28 -14.00 -1.43
N LEU A 170 1.20 -14.39 -0.75
CA LEU A 170 1.15 -15.61 0.05
C LEU A 170 1.30 -16.87 -0.82
N ALA A 171 0.72 -16.90 -2.02
CA ALA A 171 0.90 -18.01 -2.98
C ALA A 171 2.37 -18.25 -3.36
N ASN A 172 3.19 -17.19 -3.43
CA ASN A 172 4.62 -17.31 -3.72
C ASN A 172 5.49 -17.69 -2.52
N ARG A 173 4.97 -17.58 -1.28
CA ARG A 173 5.74 -17.75 -0.04
C ARG A 173 5.30 -18.96 0.77
N ALA A 174 4.05 -19.37 0.63
CA ALA A 174 3.51 -20.57 1.25
C ALA A 174 3.97 -21.84 0.52
N GLY A 175 4.02 -22.95 1.25
CA GLY A 175 4.34 -24.28 0.71
C GLY A 175 3.15 -25.24 0.73
N GLY A 176 3.20 -26.27 -0.10
CA GLY A 176 2.22 -27.37 -0.08
C GLY A 176 0.79 -26.93 -0.35
N ALA A 177 -0.17 -27.45 0.43
CA ALA A 177 -1.60 -27.16 0.27
C ALA A 177 -1.94 -25.67 0.45
N LYS A 178 -1.21 -24.95 1.31
CA LYS A 178 -1.44 -23.51 1.51
C LYS A 178 -1.15 -22.69 0.25
N ARG A 179 -0.11 -23.07 -0.51
CA ARG A 179 0.17 -22.43 -1.80
C ARG A 179 -1.03 -22.51 -2.74
N GLN A 180 -1.64 -23.68 -2.86
CA GLN A 180 -2.80 -23.86 -3.74
C GLN A 180 -4.00 -23.06 -3.25
N TYR A 181 -4.25 -23.08 -1.94
CA TYR A 181 -5.31 -22.27 -1.31
C TYR A 181 -5.20 -20.78 -1.67
N TYR A 182 -4.02 -20.18 -1.51
CA TYR A 182 -3.84 -18.77 -1.86
C TYR A 182 -3.90 -18.54 -3.37
N LEU A 183 -3.38 -19.48 -4.17
CA LEU A 183 -3.45 -19.41 -5.63
C LEU A 183 -4.89 -19.39 -6.14
N ASP A 184 -5.74 -20.28 -5.61
CA ASP A 184 -7.15 -20.36 -5.95
C ASP A 184 -7.87 -19.05 -5.58
N TRP A 185 -7.55 -18.47 -4.41
CA TRP A 185 -8.12 -17.20 -3.99
C TRP A 185 -7.70 -16.03 -4.88
N THR A 186 -6.41 -15.88 -5.19
CA THR A 186 -5.93 -14.76 -6.01
C THR A 186 -6.45 -14.86 -7.45
N GLU A 187 -6.53 -16.06 -8.03
CA GLU A 187 -7.12 -16.24 -9.37
C GLU A 187 -8.61 -15.91 -9.37
N ARG A 188 -9.36 -16.36 -8.35
CA ARG A 188 -10.78 -16.04 -8.18
C ARG A 188 -11.02 -14.54 -7.99
N GLN A 189 -10.22 -13.90 -7.15
CA GLN A 189 -10.34 -12.46 -6.91
C GLN A 189 -9.95 -11.65 -8.14
N TRP A 190 -8.93 -12.06 -8.90
CA TRP A 190 -8.58 -11.39 -10.15
C TRP A 190 -9.72 -11.49 -11.17
N GLU A 191 -10.31 -12.67 -11.36
CA GLU A 191 -11.43 -12.86 -12.27
C GLU A 191 -12.61 -11.94 -11.92
N TRP A 192 -12.93 -11.83 -10.62
CA TRP A 192 -13.95 -10.89 -10.15
C TRP A 192 -13.55 -9.43 -10.38
N PHE A 193 -12.32 -9.04 -10.02
CA PHE A 193 -11.87 -7.65 -10.12
C PHE A 193 -11.84 -7.16 -11.56
N GLU A 194 -11.32 -7.98 -12.48
CA GLU A 194 -11.31 -7.72 -13.93
C GLU A 194 -12.74 -7.62 -14.49
N GLY A 195 -13.67 -8.44 -13.99
CA GLY A 195 -15.08 -8.43 -14.38
C GLY A 195 -15.95 -7.35 -13.72
N SER A 196 -15.46 -6.70 -12.65
CA SER A 196 -16.23 -5.74 -11.86
C SER A 196 -16.58 -4.44 -12.60
N GLY A 197 -15.83 -4.12 -13.66
CA GLY A 197 -15.94 -2.86 -14.39
C GLY A 197 -15.15 -1.69 -13.76
N MET A 198 -14.50 -1.86 -12.60
CA MET A 198 -13.70 -0.80 -11.96
C MET A 198 -12.46 -0.41 -12.77
N ILE A 199 -11.90 -1.33 -13.57
CA ILE A 199 -10.93 -1.00 -14.63
C ILE A 199 -11.71 -0.37 -15.80
N ASN A 200 -11.61 0.94 -15.94
CA ASN A 200 -12.37 1.69 -16.95
C ASN A 200 -11.77 1.61 -18.36
N SER A 201 -12.42 2.26 -19.32
CA SER A 201 -12.03 2.28 -20.72
C SER A 201 -10.65 2.89 -20.97
N ASP A 202 -10.15 3.72 -20.06
CA ASP A 202 -8.84 4.35 -20.14
C ASP A 202 -7.74 3.48 -19.50
N HIS A 203 -8.09 2.26 -19.05
CA HIS A 203 -7.21 1.35 -18.31
C HIS A 203 -6.74 1.91 -16.95
N THR A 204 -7.50 2.84 -16.37
CA THR A 204 -7.33 3.27 -14.98
C THR A 204 -8.42 2.67 -14.10
N ILE A 205 -8.23 2.71 -12.78
CA ILE A 205 -9.13 2.11 -11.79
C ILE A 205 -9.87 3.20 -11.04
N ASN A 206 -11.20 3.16 -11.12
CA ASN A 206 -12.09 4.01 -10.32
C ASN A 206 -12.22 3.46 -8.89
N ASP A 207 -12.75 4.30 -8.00
CA ASP A 207 -12.74 4.07 -6.55
C ASP A 207 -13.54 2.84 -6.10
N GLY A 208 -14.62 2.47 -6.77
CA GLY A 208 -15.46 1.36 -6.32
C GLY A 208 -16.74 1.12 -7.11
N LEU A 209 -17.67 0.42 -6.47
CA LEU A 209 -18.96 0.04 -7.06
C LEU A 209 -20.13 0.78 -6.41
N THR A 210 -21.15 1.08 -7.19
CA THR A 210 -22.45 1.55 -6.69
C THR A 210 -23.23 0.41 -6.02
N GLY A 211 -24.35 0.73 -5.38
CA GLY A 211 -25.25 -0.28 -4.81
C GLY A 211 -25.85 -1.25 -5.83
N ASP A 212 -25.83 -0.88 -7.12
CA ASP A 212 -26.30 -1.70 -8.24
C ASP A 212 -25.16 -2.52 -8.88
N CYS A 213 -23.99 -2.53 -8.24
CA CYS A 213 -22.80 -3.28 -8.68
C CYS A 213 -22.23 -2.81 -10.03
N GLU A 214 -22.38 -1.53 -10.32
CA GLU A 214 -21.77 -0.86 -11.47
C GLU A 214 -20.56 -0.03 -11.01
N ASN A 215 -19.60 0.20 -11.92
CA ASN A 215 -18.51 1.14 -11.65
C ASN A 215 -19.09 2.51 -11.27
N ASN A 216 -18.59 3.09 -10.17
CA ASN A 216 -19.06 4.37 -9.66
C ASN A 216 -18.52 5.60 -10.42
N ASP A 217 -17.63 5.40 -11.41
CA ASP A 217 -16.92 6.46 -12.13
C ASP A 217 -16.21 7.46 -11.18
N GLY A 218 -15.83 6.97 -9.99
CA GLY A 218 -15.25 7.76 -8.92
C GLY A 218 -13.81 8.15 -9.18
N THR A 219 -13.19 8.81 -8.21
CA THR A 219 -11.80 9.30 -8.32
C THR A 219 -10.84 8.19 -8.74
N VAL A 220 -10.00 8.49 -9.73
CA VAL A 220 -8.85 7.66 -10.09
C VAL A 220 -7.71 7.94 -9.12
N TRP A 221 -7.61 7.11 -8.09
CA TRP A 221 -6.57 7.22 -7.08
C TRP A 221 -5.29 6.54 -7.53
N SER A 222 -4.14 7.19 -7.34
CA SER A 222 -2.85 6.62 -7.72
C SER A 222 -2.55 5.29 -7.03
N TYR A 223 -2.88 5.16 -5.75
CA TYR A 223 -2.62 3.95 -4.99
C TYR A 223 -3.43 2.75 -5.51
N ASN A 224 -4.67 2.94 -5.99
CA ASN A 224 -5.43 1.87 -6.63
C ASN A 224 -4.70 1.36 -7.88
N GLN A 225 -4.12 2.30 -8.65
CA GLN A 225 -3.33 1.95 -9.83
C GLN A 225 -2.04 1.22 -9.49
N GLY A 226 -1.51 1.40 -8.27
CA GLY A 226 -0.26 0.80 -7.81
C GLY A 226 -0.42 -0.59 -7.21
N ILE A 227 -1.38 -0.77 -6.30
CA ILE A 227 -1.55 -2.03 -5.56
C ILE A 227 -1.92 -3.18 -6.48
N ILE A 228 -2.77 -2.93 -7.47
CA ILE A 228 -3.12 -3.97 -8.44
C ILE A 228 -1.91 -4.48 -9.23
N LEU A 229 -0.88 -3.63 -9.44
CA LEU A 229 0.33 -4.04 -10.16
C LEU A 229 1.16 -5.02 -9.32
N GLY A 230 1.21 -4.82 -8.01
CA GLY A 230 1.85 -5.73 -7.05
C GLY A 230 1.21 -7.11 -7.14
N GLY A 231 -0.12 -7.14 -7.01
CA GLY A 231 -0.89 -8.37 -7.04
C GLY A 231 -0.80 -9.10 -8.37
N LEU A 232 -0.94 -8.38 -9.50
CA LEU A 232 -0.79 -8.97 -10.83
C LEU A 232 0.63 -9.48 -11.10
N THR A 233 1.65 -8.82 -10.56
CA THR A 233 3.04 -9.27 -10.70
C THR A 233 3.28 -10.56 -9.93
N GLU A 234 2.87 -10.60 -8.67
CA GLU A 234 3.01 -11.80 -7.84
C GLU A 234 2.14 -12.95 -8.38
N LEU A 235 0.96 -12.67 -8.92
CA LEU A 235 0.11 -13.65 -9.58
C LEU A 235 0.76 -14.19 -10.87
N GLY A 236 1.35 -13.31 -11.68
CA GLY A 236 2.17 -13.67 -12.84
C GLY A 236 3.33 -14.61 -12.47
N LYS A 237 4.01 -14.32 -11.36
CA LYS A 237 5.08 -15.17 -10.82
C LYS A 237 4.57 -16.51 -10.30
N ALA A 238 3.43 -16.53 -9.60
CA ALA A 238 2.87 -17.75 -9.02
C ALA A 238 2.36 -18.72 -10.09
N THR A 239 1.84 -18.20 -11.21
CA THR A 239 1.24 -19.00 -12.29
C THR A 239 2.15 -19.22 -13.48
N GLY A 240 3.14 -18.35 -13.69
CA GLY A 240 3.93 -18.28 -14.94
C GLY A 240 3.17 -17.67 -16.12
N LYS A 241 1.93 -17.16 -15.93
CA LYS A 241 1.12 -16.57 -17.00
C LYS A 241 1.55 -15.12 -17.26
N LYS A 242 2.02 -14.84 -18.48
CA LYS A 242 2.46 -13.49 -18.89
C LYS A 242 1.32 -12.49 -19.05
N SER A 243 0.07 -12.95 -19.19
CA SER A 243 -1.10 -12.08 -19.36
C SER A 243 -1.25 -11.09 -18.20
N TYR A 244 -1.01 -11.53 -16.96
CA TYR A 244 -1.09 -10.66 -15.78
C TYR A 244 -0.07 -9.52 -15.84
N ILE A 245 1.16 -9.81 -16.27
CA ILE A 245 2.20 -8.78 -16.45
C ILE A 245 1.85 -7.81 -17.59
N ILE A 246 1.23 -8.30 -18.66
CA ILE A 246 0.76 -7.45 -19.77
C ILE A 246 -0.33 -6.50 -19.28
N THR A 247 -1.29 -6.98 -18.48
CA THR A 247 -2.34 -6.14 -17.91
C THR A 247 -1.77 -5.11 -16.93
N ALA A 248 -0.87 -5.53 -16.04
CA ALA A 248 -0.19 -4.61 -15.12
C ALA A 248 0.51 -3.48 -15.87
N LYS A 249 1.24 -3.78 -16.95
CA LYS A 249 1.88 -2.74 -17.78
C LYS A 249 0.89 -1.73 -18.36
N LYS A 250 -0.26 -2.20 -18.86
CA LYS A 250 -1.29 -1.31 -19.42
C LYS A 250 -1.84 -0.35 -18.36
N ILE A 251 -2.13 -0.87 -17.17
CA ILE A 251 -2.61 -0.05 -16.04
C ILE A 251 -1.53 0.95 -15.62
N ALA A 252 -0.27 0.52 -15.53
CA ALA A 252 0.84 1.41 -15.19
C ALA A 252 1.01 2.54 -16.21
N ASP A 253 0.95 2.24 -17.52
CA ASP A 253 1.12 3.25 -18.57
C ASP A 253 -0.06 4.23 -18.59
N ALA A 254 -1.28 3.73 -18.42
CA ALA A 254 -2.47 4.55 -18.31
C ALA A 254 -2.43 5.46 -17.07
N ALA A 255 -2.01 4.92 -15.93
CA ALA A 255 -1.87 5.68 -14.69
C ALA A 255 -0.80 6.77 -14.84
N ILE A 256 0.36 6.48 -15.43
CA ILE A 256 1.38 7.48 -15.74
C ILE A 256 0.76 8.57 -16.63
N ALA A 257 0.12 8.19 -17.75
CA ALA A 257 -0.48 9.16 -18.66
C ALA A 257 -1.58 10.02 -18.02
N ALA A 258 -2.39 9.46 -17.11
CA ALA A 258 -3.55 10.12 -16.54
C ALA A 258 -3.25 10.93 -15.26
N LEU A 259 -2.26 10.50 -14.48
CA LEU A 259 -1.99 11.05 -13.13
C LEU A 259 -0.71 11.87 -13.06
N THR A 260 0.05 11.96 -14.16
CA THR A 260 1.24 12.81 -14.23
C THR A 260 0.95 14.04 -15.09
N ASP A 261 0.77 15.19 -14.45
CA ASP A 261 1.10 16.48 -15.07
C ASP A 261 2.57 16.80 -14.75
N ALA A 262 3.13 17.86 -15.35
CA ALA A 262 4.51 18.32 -15.09
C ALA A 262 4.82 18.65 -13.60
N MET A 263 3.89 18.42 -12.68
CA MET A 263 4.03 18.51 -11.23
C MET A 263 3.43 17.27 -10.55
N VAL A 264 4.32 16.31 -10.34
CA VAL A 264 4.32 15.10 -9.50
C VAL A 264 3.21 14.89 -8.46
N TYR A 265 2.63 13.68 -8.43
CA TYR A 265 1.96 13.08 -7.26
C TYR A 265 2.18 11.57 -7.08
N SER A 266 1.99 11.16 -5.82
CA SER A 266 2.38 9.93 -5.10
C SER A 266 1.89 8.58 -5.64
N MET A 267 2.70 7.55 -5.40
CA MET A 267 2.39 6.11 -5.30
C MET A 267 1.98 5.38 -6.58
N MET A 268 2.95 5.17 -7.48
CA MET A 268 2.94 4.04 -8.41
C MET A 268 4.14 3.16 -8.12
N LEU A 269 3.93 1.96 -7.58
CA LEU A 269 4.98 0.93 -7.55
C LEU A 269 4.39 -0.47 -7.74
N ALA A 270 4.66 -1.08 -8.90
CA ALA A 270 5.16 -2.45 -8.92
C ALA A 270 6.06 -2.75 -10.15
N ASN A 271 7.30 -3.06 -9.80
CA ASN A 271 8.14 -4.21 -10.18
C ASN A 271 8.72 -4.45 -11.60
N ARG A 272 9.93 -4.99 -11.47
CA ARG A 272 10.97 -5.39 -12.41
C ARG A 272 10.57 -6.58 -13.27
N THR A 273 10.47 -6.36 -14.57
CA THR A 273 10.98 -7.18 -15.70
C THR A 273 10.19 -6.81 -16.95
N VAL A 274 10.71 -5.87 -17.73
CA VAL A 274 10.10 -5.40 -18.97
C VAL A 274 11.14 -5.38 -20.08
N GLU A 275 10.71 -5.65 -21.32
CA GLU A 275 11.54 -5.58 -22.52
C GLU A 275 12.22 -4.20 -22.66
N GLN A 276 13.41 -4.24 -23.25
CA GLN A 276 14.52 -3.30 -23.02
C GLN A 276 14.28 -1.84 -23.43
N THR A 277 13.26 -1.55 -24.25
CA THR A 277 12.94 -0.18 -24.70
C THR A 277 11.83 0.49 -23.87
N GLU A 278 10.84 -0.25 -23.38
CA GLU A 278 9.81 0.26 -22.45
C GLU A 278 10.26 0.23 -20.99
N ALA A 279 11.28 -0.57 -20.67
CA ALA A 279 11.90 -0.56 -19.35
C ALA A 279 12.62 0.76 -19.07
N ASN A 280 13.22 1.38 -20.09
CA ASN A 280 13.95 2.65 -19.94
C ASN A 280 13.00 3.79 -19.56
N SER A 281 11.82 3.92 -20.18
CA SER A 281 10.90 5.03 -19.86
C SER A 281 10.34 4.97 -18.44
N ARG A 282 10.03 3.78 -17.91
CA ARG A 282 9.57 3.63 -16.52
C ARG A 282 10.69 3.78 -15.51
N ALA A 283 11.90 3.29 -15.82
CA ALA A 283 13.07 3.52 -14.99
C ALA A 283 13.43 5.01 -14.93
N ASP A 284 13.45 5.69 -16.08
CA ASP A 284 13.66 7.14 -16.18
C ASP A 284 12.59 7.90 -15.37
N PHE A 285 11.32 7.52 -15.48
CA PHE A 285 10.25 8.09 -14.67
C PHE A 285 10.50 7.97 -13.16
N LEU A 286 10.94 6.80 -12.68
CA LEU A 286 11.29 6.60 -11.27
C LEU A 286 12.52 7.44 -10.87
N PHE A 287 13.55 7.50 -11.71
CA PHE A 287 14.74 8.31 -11.47
C PHE A 287 14.44 9.80 -11.41
N ASP A 288 13.61 10.31 -12.31
CA ASP A 288 13.23 11.72 -12.38
C ASP A 288 12.44 12.13 -11.13
N ASN A 289 11.48 11.30 -10.71
CA ASN A 289 10.75 11.52 -9.46
C ASN A 289 11.67 11.50 -8.24
N ALA A 290 12.52 10.47 -8.10
CA ALA A 290 13.46 10.38 -6.99
C ALA A 290 14.44 11.56 -6.95
N ASN A 291 14.93 12.00 -8.10
CA ASN A 291 15.80 13.16 -8.21
C ASN A 291 15.09 14.47 -7.83
N SER A 292 13.84 14.64 -8.27
CA SER A 292 13.00 15.79 -7.89
C SER A 292 12.81 15.85 -6.37
N ILE A 293 12.43 14.73 -5.74
CA ILE A 293 12.28 14.64 -4.28
C ILE A 293 13.56 15.08 -3.55
N LEU A 294 14.69 14.50 -3.95
CA LEU A 294 15.97 14.74 -3.28
C LEU A 294 16.49 16.17 -3.44
N THR A 295 16.14 16.84 -4.55
CA THR A 295 16.64 18.17 -4.88
C THR A 295 15.69 19.30 -4.48
N SER A 296 14.38 19.04 -4.44
CA SER A 296 13.35 20.08 -4.40
C SER A 296 12.36 19.93 -3.23
N ASP A 297 12.12 18.71 -2.74
CA ASP A 297 11.15 18.41 -1.67
C ASP A 297 11.82 17.91 -0.39
N ARG A 298 12.84 18.63 0.07
CA ARG A 298 13.59 18.25 1.26
C ARG A 298 13.96 19.45 2.11
N ASN A 299 13.53 19.45 3.37
CA ASN A 299 13.93 20.50 4.31
C ASN A 299 15.30 20.22 4.96
N THR A 300 15.78 21.16 5.78
CA THR A 300 17.09 21.05 6.47
C THR A 300 17.17 19.91 7.49
N ALA A 301 16.03 19.40 7.96
CA ALA A 301 15.93 18.21 8.81
C ALA A 301 15.85 16.90 8.01
N ASN A 302 15.89 16.97 6.67
CA ASN A 302 15.67 15.87 5.73
C ASN A 302 14.25 15.32 5.73
N GLN A 303 13.27 16.09 6.17
CA GLN A 303 11.88 15.70 6.00
C GLN A 303 11.46 15.96 4.56
N LEU A 304 10.57 15.11 4.05
CA LEU A 304 10.00 15.12 2.71
C LEU A 304 8.51 15.42 2.83
N SER A 305 7.93 16.10 1.85
CA SER A 305 6.53 16.51 1.85
C SER A 305 5.74 15.81 0.73
N LEU A 306 4.62 16.41 0.34
CA LEU A 306 3.70 15.86 -0.65
C LEU A 306 4.04 16.32 -2.08
N ILE A 307 4.62 17.51 -2.21
CA ILE A 307 4.86 18.15 -3.52
C ILE A 307 6.31 17.92 -3.92
N TRP A 308 6.56 16.84 -4.66
CA TRP A 308 7.94 16.41 -4.99
C TRP A 308 8.66 17.33 -5.97
N SER A 309 7.94 18.17 -6.72
CA SER A 309 8.51 19.27 -7.53
C SER A 309 9.05 20.41 -6.68
N GLY A 310 8.72 20.41 -5.38
CA GLY A 310 9.11 21.43 -4.43
C GLY A 310 8.40 22.78 -4.61
N PRO A 311 8.71 23.74 -3.72
CA PRO A 311 9.54 23.55 -2.51
C PRO A 311 8.83 22.70 -1.45
N PHE A 312 9.58 22.18 -0.48
CA PHE A 312 9.03 21.45 0.67
C PHE A 312 7.85 22.17 1.34
N GLU A 313 6.76 21.44 1.59
CA GLU A 313 5.56 21.95 2.27
C GLU A 313 5.38 21.38 3.68
N ALA A 314 5.46 22.25 4.68
CA ALA A 314 5.18 21.88 6.07
C ALA A 314 3.66 21.70 6.32
N PRO A 315 3.27 20.80 7.24
CA PRO A 315 4.12 19.87 7.97
C PRO A 315 4.43 18.62 7.13
N ALA A 316 5.63 18.07 7.34
CA ALA A 316 5.89 16.68 7.03
C ALA A 316 5.14 15.80 8.03
N ASN A 317 4.58 14.70 7.55
CA ASN A 317 3.99 13.66 8.36
C ASN A 317 4.48 12.29 7.86
N ALA A 318 4.13 11.22 8.58
CA ALA A 318 4.60 9.88 8.24
C ALA A 318 4.19 9.50 6.80
N SER A 319 2.92 9.67 6.42
CA SER A 319 2.42 9.31 5.09
C SER A 319 3.10 10.04 3.93
N LYS A 320 3.28 11.36 4.04
CA LYS A 320 4.02 12.15 3.03
C LYS A 320 5.46 11.66 2.90
N HIS A 321 6.07 11.36 4.05
CA HIS A 321 7.46 10.95 4.11
C HIS A 321 7.68 9.52 3.59
N SER A 322 6.79 8.57 3.93
CA SER A 322 6.84 7.18 3.43
C SER A 322 6.66 7.16 1.93
N SER A 323 5.64 7.85 1.41
CA SER A 323 5.40 7.97 -0.03
C SER A 323 6.64 8.45 -0.80
N ALA A 324 7.29 9.51 -0.33
CA ALA A 324 8.49 10.04 -0.98
C ALA A 324 9.69 9.09 -0.87
N LEU A 325 9.81 8.37 0.25
CA LEU A 325 10.85 7.36 0.41
C LEU A 325 10.62 6.13 -0.47
N ASP A 326 9.39 5.68 -0.64
CA ASP A 326 9.04 4.58 -1.54
C ASP A 326 9.49 4.87 -2.97
N ALA A 327 9.22 6.07 -3.48
CA ALA A 327 9.69 6.49 -4.81
C ALA A 327 11.22 6.46 -4.93
N ILE A 328 11.93 6.91 -3.90
CA ILE A 328 13.41 6.84 -3.87
C ILE A 328 13.90 5.39 -3.84
N VAL A 329 13.30 4.54 -3.00
CA VAL A 329 13.67 3.12 -2.86
C VAL A 329 13.40 2.37 -4.17
N ALA A 330 12.31 2.69 -4.85
CA ALA A 330 12.00 2.13 -6.15
C ALA A 330 13.01 2.48 -7.24
N ALA A 331 13.46 3.74 -7.30
CA ALA A 331 14.49 4.17 -8.23
C ALA A 331 15.83 3.46 -7.97
N LEU A 332 16.15 3.13 -6.71
CA LEU A 332 17.33 2.30 -6.38
C LEU A 332 17.23 0.85 -6.84
N SER A 333 16.05 0.45 -7.29
CA SER A 333 15.69 -0.94 -7.56
C SER A 333 15.70 -1.29 -9.05
N VAL A 334 15.77 -0.28 -9.92
CA VAL A 334 15.73 -0.44 -11.39
C VAL A 334 17.09 -0.27 -12.05
#